data_AF-A0A815V4M9-F1
#
_entry.id   AF-A0A815V4M9-F1
#
_cell.length_a   1.000
_cell.length_b   1.000
_cell.length_c   1.000
_cell.angle_alpha   90.00
_cell.angle_beta   90.00
_cell.angle_gamma   90.00
#
_symmetry.space_group_name_H-M   'P 1'
#
loop_
_entity.id
_entity.type
_entity.pdbx_description
1 polymer ?
#
loop_
_entity_poly.entity_id
_entity_poly.type
_entity_poly.pdbx_seq_one_letter_code
_entity_poly.pdbx_strand_id
1 'polypeptide(L)'
;AEVLCDDLDLNPIVFVPAITQAIRQQLEAHHNNLLKDNSDQRVTIKLNIHIGNVSLVDRFEWDMSDNQNSPEDFARVLASELGLGGEFVTAIAYSIRGQLSWYHKTSSYSETSMPIIDVGMRTHNDAEEYCPFLETLTDAEMDKKIRDQDRNTRRIRRLAHTGSSW
;
A
#
# COMPACT_ATOMS: atom_id res chain seq x y z
N ALA A 1 16.61 -5.12 -14.64
CA ALA A 1 15.91 -4.51 -15.80
C ALA A 1 16.04 -5.41 -17.02
N GLU A 2 17.27 -5.75 -17.44
CA GLU A 2 17.50 -6.69 -18.56
C GLU A 2 16.83 -8.05 -18.36
N VAL A 3 17.06 -8.70 -17.21
CA VAL A 3 16.41 -9.99 -16.87
C VAL A 3 14.89 -9.91 -16.92
N LEU A 4 14.28 -8.85 -16.35
CA LEU A 4 12.83 -8.66 -16.39
C LEU A 4 12.31 -8.47 -17.82
N CYS A 5 13.06 -7.79 -18.69
CA CYS A 5 12.67 -7.63 -20.08
C CYS A 5 12.79 -8.96 -20.84
N ASP A 6 13.80 -9.77 -20.54
CA ASP A 6 13.98 -11.10 -21.11
C ASP A 6 12.84 -12.04 -20.68
N ASP A 7 12.56 -12.11 -19.37
CA ASP A 7 11.51 -12.96 -18.80
C ASP A 7 10.09 -12.64 -19.32
N LEU A 8 9.84 -11.37 -19.68
CA LEU A 8 8.55 -10.87 -20.14
C LEU A 8 8.48 -10.63 -21.65
N ASP A 9 9.50 -11.05 -22.42
CA ASP A 9 9.60 -10.86 -23.87
C ASP A 9 9.42 -9.38 -24.32
N LEU A 10 9.94 -8.44 -23.54
CA LEU A 10 9.86 -6.99 -23.79
C LEU A 10 11.04 -6.49 -24.61
N ASN A 11 10.82 -5.45 -25.44
CA ASN A 11 11.90 -4.83 -26.22
C ASN A 11 12.95 -4.18 -25.28
N PRO A 12 14.18 -4.73 -25.21
CA PRO A 12 15.16 -4.28 -24.22
C PRO A 12 15.67 -2.86 -24.52
N ILE A 13 15.73 -2.45 -25.79
CA ILE A 13 16.20 -1.11 -26.19
C ILE A 13 15.27 -0.03 -25.64
N VAL A 14 13.96 -0.31 -25.61
CA VAL A 14 12.96 0.65 -25.14
C VAL A 14 12.78 0.57 -23.62
N PHE A 15 12.65 -0.64 -23.08
CA PHE A 15 12.21 -0.82 -21.70
C PHE A 15 13.35 -0.84 -20.68
N VAL A 16 14.56 -1.31 -21.01
CA VAL A 16 15.67 -1.36 -20.05
C VAL A 16 16.03 0.05 -19.54
N PRO A 17 16.19 1.08 -20.40
CA PRO A 17 16.50 2.43 -19.92
C PRO A 17 15.36 3.01 -19.06
N ALA A 18 14.10 2.83 -19.49
CA ALA A 18 12.93 3.35 -18.79
C ALA A 18 12.74 2.71 -17.41
N ILE A 19 12.83 1.39 -17.30
CA ILE A 19 12.73 0.64 -16.04
C ILE A 19 13.88 1.04 -15.11
N THR A 20 15.11 1.11 -15.62
CA THR A 20 16.28 1.48 -14.83
C THR A 20 16.15 2.90 -14.27
N GLN A 21 15.71 3.85 -15.10
CA GLN A 21 15.46 5.23 -14.67
C GLN A 21 14.37 5.29 -13.61
N ALA A 22 13.26 4.57 -13.80
CA ALA A 22 12.17 4.54 -12.83
C ALA A 22 12.60 3.97 -11.47
N ILE A 23 13.41 2.90 -11.46
CA ILE A 23 13.95 2.30 -10.22
C ILE A 23 14.86 3.32 -9.50
N ARG A 24 15.80 3.95 -10.24
CA ARG A 24 16.72 4.93 -9.64
C ARG A 24 15.97 6.12 -9.06
N GLN A 25 15.01 6.67 -9.79
CA GLN A 25 14.20 7.80 -9.34
C GLN A 25 13.40 7.45 -8.06
N GLN A 26 12.81 6.26 -7.99
CA GLN A 26 12.08 5.83 -6.80
C GLN A 26 13.01 5.61 -5.60
N LEU A 27 14.22 5.09 -5.82
CA LEU A 27 15.21 4.91 -4.76
C LEU A 27 15.71 6.25 -4.22
N GLU A 28 15.97 7.23 -5.09
CA GLU A 28 16.34 8.59 -4.70
C GLU A 28 15.23 9.31 -3.94
N ALA A 29 13.97 9.06 -4.32
CA ALA A 29 12.81 9.62 -3.63
C ALA A 29 12.48 8.95 -2.29
N HIS A 30 13.03 7.75 -2.04
CA HIS A 30 12.74 6.98 -0.83
C HIS A 30 13.44 7.61 0.39
N HIS A 31 12.64 8.00 1.38
CA HIS A 31 13.16 8.56 2.63
C HIS A 31 13.19 7.50 3.73
N ASN A 32 14.38 7.20 4.26
CA ASN A 32 14.55 6.30 5.40
C ASN A 32 14.46 7.08 6.72
N ASN A 33 13.31 7.69 6.99
CA ASN A 33 13.05 8.26 8.32
C ASN A 33 12.43 7.19 9.21
N LEU A 34 13.28 6.36 9.80
CA LEU A 34 12.87 5.55 10.94
C LEU A 34 12.59 6.52 12.09
N LEU A 35 11.31 6.69 12.39
CA LEU A 35 10.86 7.48 13.53
C LEU A 35 11.33 6.74 14.79
N LYS A 36 12.30 7.31 15.50
CA LYS A 36 12.94 6.70 16.68
C LYS A 36 12.23 7.03 18.00
N ASP A 37 11.11 7.74 17.95
CA ASP A 37 10.35 8.07 19.15
C ASP A 37 9.43 6.91 19.52
N ASN A 38 9.57 6.42 20.76
CA ASN A 38 8.77 5.35 21.38
C ASN A 38 7.32 5.81 21.71
N SER A 39 6.74 6.70 20.91
CA SER A 39 5.36 7.16 21.04
C SER A 39 4.46 6.37 20.09
N ASP A 40 3.20 6.19 20.46
CA ASP A 40 2.18 5.53 19.64
C ASP A 40 2.07 6.21 18.26
N GLN A 41 2.55 5.52 17.23
CA GLN A 41 2.56 5.97 15.84
C GLN A 41 1.67 5.09 14.96
N ARG A 42 0.51 4.71 15.49
CA ARG A 42 -0.47 3.96 14.72
C ARG A 42 -1.04 4.78 13.58
N VAL A 43 -1.15 4.11 12.43
CA VAL A 43 -1.80 4.62 11.22
C VAL A 43 -2.82 3.60 10.72
N THR A 44 -3.80 4.06 9.94
CA THR A 44 -4.73 3.18 9.25
C THR A 44 -4.18 2.81 7.87
N ILE A 45 -3.92 1.54 7.63
CA ILE A 45 -3.61 1.01 6.30
C ILE A 45 -4.91 0.58 5.61
N LYS A 46 -5.04 0.89 4.32
CA LYS A 46 -6.17 0.47 3.48
C LYS A 46 -5.68 -0.29 2.26
N LEU A 47 -6.04 -1.55 2.13
CA LEU A 47 -5.75 -2.35 0.95
C LEU A 47 -6.88 -2.19 -0.07
N ASN A 48 -6.49 -2.03 -1.34
CA ASN A 48 -7.40 -2.04 -2.48
C ASN A 48 -6.62 -2.62 -3.67
N ILE A 49 -6.60 -3.94 -3.75
CA ILE A 49 -5.72 -4.73 -4.61
C ILE A 49 -6.57 -5.51 -5.60
N HIS A 50 -6.15 -5.49 -6.86
CA HIS A 50 -6.84 -6.12 -7.98
C HIS A 50 -5.85 -7.00 -8.74
N ILE A 51 -6.06 -8.31 -8.76
CA ILE A 51 -5.20 -9.28 -9.46
C ILE A 51 -6.10 -10.29 -10.16
N GLY A 52 -5.93 -10.43 -11.48
CA GLY A 52 -6.84 -11.21 -12.30
C GLY A 52 -8.26 -10.65 -12.19
N ASN A 53 -9.20 -11.50 -11.80
CA ASN A 53 -10.61 -11.16 -11.57
C ASN A 53 -10.96 -11.00 -10.08
N VAL A 54 -9.98 -11.04 -9.17
CA VAL A 54 -10.22 -10.96 -7.72
C VAL A 54 -9.86 -9.56 -7.22
N SER A 55 -10.76 -8.97 -6.44
CA SER A 55 -10.58 -7.70 -5.73
C SER A 55 -10.51 -7.96 -4.23
N LEU A 56 -9.43 -7.50 -3.59
CA LEU A 56 -9.23 -7.51 -2.15
C LEU A 56 -9.31 -6.07 -1.62
N VAL A 57 -10.25 -5.84 -0.70
CA VAL A 57 -10.38 -4.60 0.06
C VAL A 57 -10.27 -4.93 1.54
N ASP A 58 -9.38 -4.25 2.25
CA ASP A 58 -9.19 -4.48 3.69
C ASP A 58 -8.72 -3.20 4.37
N ARG A 59 -8.89 -3.13 5.69
CA ARG A 59 -8.50 -2.00 6.53
C ARG A 59 -8.05 -2.48 7.89
N PHE A 60 -6.85 -2.05 8.30
CA PHE A 60 -6.30 -2.36 9.61
C PHE A 60 -5.42 -1.23 10.15
N GLU A 61 -5.17 -1.26 11.45
CA GLU A 61 -4.23 -0.34 12.11
C GLU A 61 -2.83 -0.95 12.09
N TRP A 62 -1.82 -0.12 11.89
CA TRP A 62 -0.43 -0.50 11.85
C TRP A 62 0.41 0.44 12.70
N ASP A 63 1.18 -0.09 13.64
CA ASP A 63 2.15 0.70 14.40
C ASP A 63 3.47 0.80 13.63
N MET A 64 3.85 2.03 13.27
CA MET A 64 5.08 2.31 12.52
C MET A 64 6.33 2.33 13.42
N SER A 65 6.15 2.41 14.75
CA SER A 65 7.25 2.48 15.71
C SER A 65 7.80 1.09 16.09
N ASP A 66 6.99 0.03 15.90
CA ASP A 66 7.40 -1.33 16.23
C ASP A 66 8.25 -1.95 15.12
N ASN A 67 9.52 -2.19 15.42
CA ASN A 67 10.49 -2.79 14.50
C ASN A 67 10.22 -4.28 14.21
N GLN A 68 9.34 -4.95 14.96
CA GLN A 68 8.93 -6.32 14.69
C GLN A 68 7.82 -6.42 13.64
N ASN A 69 7.17 -5.31 13.31
CA ASN A 69 6.12 -5.30 12.30
C ASN A 69 6.71 -5.41 10.88
N SER A 70 6.59 -6.59 10.27
CA SER A 70 7.00 -6.84 8.88
C SER A 70 5.79 -6.89 7.93
N PRO A 71 5.73 -5.99 6.91
CA PRO A 71 4.72 -6.07 5.85
C PRO A 71 4.71 -7.40 5.11
N GLU A 72 5.87 -8.03 4.92
CA GLU A 72 6.03 -9.32 4.23
C GLU A 72 5.46 -10.47 5.06
N ASP A 73 5.70 -10.49 6.36
CA ASP A 73 5.17 -11.52 7.26
C ASP A 73 3.66 -11.42 7.37
N PHE A 74 3.14 -10.20 7.56
CA PHE A 74 1.71 -9.94 7.56
C PHE A 74 1.05 -10.35 6.24
N ALA A 75 1.63 -9.98 5.10
CA ALA A 75 1.11 -10.33 3.78
C ALA A 75 1.04 -11.85 3.54
N ARG A 76 2.03 -12.61 4.03
CA ARG A 76 2.03 -14.08 3.94
C ARG A 76 0.91 -14.69 4.77
N VAL A 77 0.72 -14.23 6.01
CA VAL A 77 -0.34 -14.73 6.89
C VAL A 77 -1.71 -14.39 6.32
N LEU A 78 -1.96 -13.12 5.98
CA LEU A 78 -3.24 -12.67 5.42
C LEU A 78 -3.61 -13.43 4.15
N ALA A 79 -2.67 -13.57 3.21
CA ALA A 79 -2.91 -14.32 1.99
C ALA A 79 -3.22 -15.80 2.29
N SER A 80 -2.48 -16.42 3.21
CA SER A 80 -2.72 -17.80 3.62
C SER A 80 -4.10 -18.00 4.26
N GLU A 81 -4.54 -17.09 5.12
CA GLU A 81 -5.84 -17.16 5.80
C GLU A 81 -7.01 -16.96 4.83
N LEU A 82 -6.82 -16.11 3.82
CA LEU A 82 -7.81 -15.84 2.78
C LEU A 82 -7.77 -16.83 1.60
N GLY A 83 -6.84 -17.79 1.60
CA GLY A 83 -6.66 -18.74 0.50
C GLY A 83 -6.17 -18.07 -0.80
N LEU A 84 -5.47 -16.94 -0.69
CA LEU A 84 -4.87 -16.21 -1.80
C LEU A 84 -3.44 -16.68 -2.05
N GLY A 85 -3.00 -16.66 -3.31
CA GLY A 85 -1.66 -17.07 -3.70
C GLY A 85 -1.05 -16.17 -4.77
N GLY A 86 0.16 -16.55 -5.23
CA GLY A 86 0.86 -15.85 -6.30
C GLY A 86 1.18 -14.39 -5.95
N GLU A 87 0.71 -13.48 -6.80
CA GLU A 87 1.04 -12.06 -6.76
C GLU A 87 0.38 -11.30 -5.59
N PHE A 88 -0.60 -11.89 -4.90
CA PHE A 88 -1.26 -11.22 -3.78
C PHE A 88 -0.30 -10.90 -2.63
N VAL A 89 0.59 -11.84 -2.28
CA VAL A 89 1.54 -11.65 -1.17
C VAL A 89 2.44 -10.44 -1.46
N THR A 90 2.98 -10.35 -2.68
CA THR A 90 3.88 -9.26 -3.08
C THR A 90 3.12 -7.94 -3.20
N ALA A 91 1.89 -7.95 -3.73
CA ALA A 91 1.05 -6.75 -3.87
C ALA A 91 0.60 -6.19 -2.51
N ILE A 92 0.22 -7.04 -1.56
CA ILE A 92 -0.15 -6.64 -0.20
C ILE A 92 1.03 -5.97 0.48
N ALA A 93 2.19 -6.64 0.52
CA ALA A 93 3.40 -6.09 1.14
C ALA A 93 3.82 -4.76 0.48
N TYR A 94 3.75 -4.68 -0.85
CA TYR A 94 4.04 -3.44 -1.59
C TYR A 94 3.09 -2.29 -1.23
N SER A 95 1.78 -2.56 -1.15
CA SER A 95 0.77 -1.58 -0.76
C SER A 95 1.00 -1.03 0.65
N ILE A 96 1.32 -1.91 1.60
CA ILE A 96 1.64 -1.53 2.99
C ILE A 96 2.88 -0.63 3.00
N ARG A 97 4.02 -1.06 2.43
CA ARG A 97 5.26 -0.25 2.39
C ARG A 97 5.05 1.11 1.73
N GLY A 98 4.28 1.18 0.65
CA GLY A 98 3.96 2.44 -0.03
C GLY A 98 3.18 3.41 0.86
N GLN A 99 2.20 2.91 1.61
CA GLN A 99 1.43 3.71 2.57
C GLN A 99 2.30 4.15 3.76
N LEU A 100 3.12 3.25 4.32
CA LEU A 100 4.04 3.59 5.41
C LEU A 100 5.04 4.68 4.99
N SER A 101 5.63 4.58 3.80
CA SER A 101 6.54 5.61 3.26
C SER A 101 5.83 6.97 3.13
N TRP A 102 4.57 6.96 2.69
CA TRP A 102 3.76 8.19 2.62
C TRP A 102 3.45 8.77 4.00
N TYR A 103 3.10 7.92 4.97
CA TYR A 103 2.86 8.33 6.36
C TYR A 103 4.13 8.90 7.01
N HIS A 104 5.30 8.28 6.84
CA HIS A 104 6.57 8.82 7.33
C HIS A 104 6.86 10.22 6.76
N LYS A 105 6.56 10.46 5.48
CA LYS A 105 6.75 11.77 4.84
C LYS A 105 5.76 12.83 5.36
N THR A 106 4.54 12.43 5.69
CA THR A 106 3.45 13.34 6.07
C THR A 106 3.32 13.50 7.60
N SER A 107 3.91 12.61 8.39
CA SER A 107 3.80 12.59 9.86
C SER A 107 4.23 13.91 10.50
N SER A 108 5.26 14.58 9.97
CA SER A 108 5.70 15.90 10.45
C SER A 108 4.68 17.03 10.22
N TYR A 109 3.68 16.80 9.36
CA TYR A 109 2.65 17.78 8.99
C TYR A 109 1.25 17.38 9.47
N SER A 110 1.12 16.24 10.15
CA SER A 110 -0.14 15.64 10.56
C SER A 110 -0.35 15.88 12.06
N GLU A 111 -1.24 16.81 12.42
CA GLU A 111 -1.63 17.08 13.82
C GLU A 111 -2.62 16.05 14.40
N THR A 112 -3.19 15.17 13.57
CA THR A 112 -4.14 14.14 14.00
C THR A 112 -3.43 12.82 14.29
N SER A 113 -3.08 12.60 15.56
CA SER A 113 -2.71 11.26 16.05
C SER A 113 -3.96 10.38 16.17
N MET A 114 -3.78 9.07 16.03
CA MET A 114 -4.82 8.10 16.36
C MET A 114 -5.17 8.20 17.85
N PRO A 115 -6.44 8.04 18.24
CA PRO A 115 -6.83 8.05 19.65
C PRO A 115 -6.20 6.86 20.39
N ILE A 116 -5.85 7.07 21.65
CA ILE A 116 -5.29 6.01 22.51
C ILE A 116 -6.30 4.86 22.63
N ILE A 117 -5.81 3.62 22.57
CA ILE A 117 -6.63 2.43 22.78
C ILE A 117 -6.90 2.28 24.28
N ASP A 118 -8.08 2.67 24.74
CA ASP A 118 -8.53 2.46 26.11
C ASP A 118 -9.22 1.09 26.28
N VAL A 119 -9.91 0.64 25.23
CA VAL A 119 -10.60 -0.66 25.17
C VAL A 119 -10.04 -1.49 24.02
N GLY A 120 -9.52 -2.68 24.31
CA GLY A 120 -8.89 -3.55 23.31
C GLY A 120 -9.85 -4.18 22.29
N MET A 121 -11.16 -3.99 22.45
CA MET A 121 -12.19 -4.53 21.55
C MET A 121 -12.82 -3.39 20.76
N ARG A 122 -12.85 -3.52 19.43
CA ARG A 122 -13.62 -2.62 18.57
C ARG A 122 -15.13 -2.81 18.80
N THR A 123 -15.90 -1.78 18.50
CA THR A 123 -17.36 -1.92 18.46
C THR A 123 -17.76 -2.86 17.31
N HIS A 124 -18.99 -3.41 17.36
CA HIS A 124 -19.48 -4.29 16.31
C HIS A 124 -19.44 -3.63 14.92
N ASN A 125 -19.91 -2.38 14.82
CA ASN A 125 -19.92 -1.65 13.55
C ASN A 125 -18.50 -1.39 13.03
N ASP A 126 -17.58 -1.01 13.91
CA ASP A 126 -16.18 -0.82 13.49
C ASP A 126 -15.55 -2.15 13.07
N ALA A 127 -15.87 -3.26 13.73
CA ALA A 127 -15.32 -4.56 13.36
C ALA A 127 -15.72 -4.99 11.95
N GLU A 128 -16.95 -4.67 11.51
CA GLU A 128 -17.39 -4.93 10.13
C GLU A 128 -16.62 -4.09 9.09
N GLU A 129 -16.17 -2.88 9.44
CA GLU A 129 -15.39 -2.03 8.53
C GLU A 129 -13.89 -2.41 8.47
N TYR A 130 -13.40 -3.20 9.41
CA TYR A 130 -12.00 -3.62 9.55
C TYR A 130 -11.78 -5.10 9.21
N CYS A 131 -12.72 -5.70 8.47
CA CYS A 131 -12.59 -7.06 7.97
C CYS A 131 -12.18 -7.07 6.50
N PRO A 132 -11.40 -8.08 6.06
CA PRO A 132 -11.08 -8.24 4.66
C PRO A 132 -12.33 -8.64 3.87
N PHE A 133 -12.53 -7.99 2.73
CA PHE A 133 -13.57 -8.30 1.77
C PHE A 133 -12.95 -8.74 0.45
N LEU A 134 -13.38 -9.92 -0.01
CA LEU A 134 -12.98 -10.51 -1.28
C LEU A 134 -14.19 -10.64 -2.19
N GLU A 135 -14.03 -10.19 -3.42
CA GLU A 135 -15.02 -10.40 -4.47
C GLU A 135 -14.37 -10.80 -5.78
N THR A 136 -15.11 -11.60 -6.55
CA THR A 136 -14.77 -11.90 -7.94
C THR A 136 -15.56 -10.95 -8.84
N LEU A 137 -14.86 -10.26 -9.72
CA LEU A 137 -15.41 -9.27 -10.62
C LEU A 137 -15.38 -9.76 -12.06
N THR A 138 -16.33 -9.29 -12.86
CA THR A 138 -16.25 -9.41 -14.32
C THR A 138 -15.18 -8.45 -14.87
N ASP A 139 -14.69 -8.71 -16.09
CA ASP A 139 -13.71 -7.84 -16.74
C ASP A 139 -14.18 -6.37 -16.82
N ALA A 140 -15.48 -6.15 -17.06
CA ALA A 140 -16.05 -4.80 -17.12
C ALA A 140 -16.05 -4.09 -15.75
N GLU A 141 -16.34 -4.82 -14.67
CA GLU A 141 -16.28 -4.29 -13.31
C GLU A 141 -14.83 -4.04 -12.88
N MET A 142 -13.92 -4.95 -13.25
CA MET A 142 -12.50 -4.82 -13.00
C MET A 142 -11.91 -3.59 -13.69
N ASP A 143 -12.18 -3.43 -14.98
CA ASP A 143 -11.77 -2.25 -15.76
C ASP A 143 -12.30 -0.95 -15.15
N LYS A 144 -13.56 -0.95 -14.71
CA LYS A 144 -14.15 0.20 -14.05
C LYS A 144 -13.41 0.53 -12.74
N LYS A 145 -13.14 -0.47 -11.90
CA LYS A 145 -12.41 -0.28 -10.64
C LYS A 145 -10.99 0.23 -10.85
N ILE A 146 -10.24 -0.34 -11.80
CA ILE A 146 -8.87 0.08 -12.11
C ILE A 146 -8.86 1.54 -12.59
N ARG A 147 -9.80 1.94 -13.45
CA ARG A 147 -9.92 3.32 -13.93
C ARG A 147 -10.24 4.30 -12.81
N ASP A 148 -11.17 3.95 -11.92
CA ASP A 148 -11.54 4.79 -10.79
C ASP A 148 -10.39 4.92 -9.77
N GLN A 149 -9.67 3.82 -9.51
CA GLN A 149 -8.49 3.80 -8.66
C GLN A 149 -7.37 4.70 -9.22
N ASP A 150 -7.05 4.58 -10.52
CA ASP A 150 -6.03 5.40 -11.16
C ASP A 150 -6.43 6.89 -11.19
N ARG A 151 -7.71 7.20 -11.41
CA ARG A 151 -8.22 8.58 -11.28
C ARG A 151 -8.00 9.13 -9.87
N ASN A 152 -8.28 8.34 -8.84
CA ASN A 152 -8.07 8.75 -7.44
C ASN A 152 -6.58 8.92 -7.12
N THR A 153 -5.71 7.99 -7.54
CA THR A 153 -4.26 8.09 -7.36
C THR A 153 -3.71 9.36 -8.01
N ARG A 154 -4.17 9.69 -9.22
CA ARG A 154 -3.81 10.94 -9.90
C ARG A 154 -4.28 12.18 -9.12
N ARG A 155 -5.48 12.14 -8.51
CA ARG A 155 -5.99 13.22 -7.65
C ARG A 155 -5.12 13.42 -6.40
N ILE A 156 -4.81 12.34 -5.68
CA ILE A 156 -4.01 12.39 -4.45
C ILE A 156 -2.58 12.88 -4.72
N ARG A 157 -1.94 12.40 -5.81
CA ARG A 157 -0.60 12.87 -6.19
C ARG A 157 -0.56 14.38 -6.46
N ARG A 158 -1.61 14.95 -7.07
CA ARG A 158 -1.72 16.40 -7.28
C ARG A 158 -1.82 17.15 -5.96
N LEU A 159 -2.68 16.70 -5.05
CA LEU A 159 -2.85 17.31 -3.72
C LEU A 159 -1.56 17.28 -2.89
N ALA A 160 -0.81 16.17 -2.96
CA ALA A 160 0.49 16.04 -2.28
C ALA A 160 1.58 16.97 -2.85
N HIS A 161 1.48 17.38 -4.12
CA HIS A 161 2.40 18.35 -4.71
C HIS A 161 1.99 19.81 -4.44
N THR A 162 0.68 20.09 -4.28
CA THR A 162 0.18 21.45 -4.00
C THR A 162 0.28 21.85 -2.52
N GLY A 163 0.38 20.89 -1.61
CA GLY A 163 0.53 21.15 -0.16
C GLY A 163 1.90 21.69 0.28
N SER A 164 2.88 21.76 -0.62
CA SER A 164 4.26 22.24 -0.33
C SER A 164 4.53 23.69 -0.75
N SER A 165 3.50 24.50 -1.00
CA SER A 165 3.64 25.87 -1.55
C SER A 165 2.93 26.98 -0.73
N TRP A 166 2.74 26.79 0.57
CA TRP A 166 2.25 27.85 1.45
C TRP A 166 3.22 28.08 2.60
#